data_AF-A0A2W6Z987-F1
#
_entry.id   AF-A0A2W6Z987-F1
#
_cell.length_a   1.000
_cell.length_b   1.000
_cell.length_c   1.000
_cell.angle_alpha   90.00
_cell.angle_beta   90.00
_cell.angle_gamma   90.00
#
_symmetry.space_group_name_H-M   'P 1'
#
loop_
_entity.id
_entity.type
_entity.pdbx_description
1 polymer ?
#
loop_
_entity_poly.entity_id
_entity_poly.type
_entity_poly.pdbx_seq_one_letter_code
_entity_poly.pdbx_strand_id
1 'polypeptide(L)'
;MGSGTVSIPLLNDPCTKIKTIYNNTAVKSRYDLLKQHTSDANETGYGFRTVSDGNGGTTTQTTPLNPDNVNPDKMSVAIFPTSYGYAHTHLDKANGKMSVKIFSPADINTFIAFLKNAKTNGKPLGEIFGGMLASDPDTNYNIYQMQYTGTGNDLPADFTKEQLDALRKDYRAMAQEILNNNDGVLSHSDMQRLFFKFLKKMNLKNVVLSKIENDVNKTKIINFDTDGNPTEQSCPQ
;
A
#
# COMPACT_ATOMS: atom_id res chain seq x y z
N MET A 1 24.55 -28.98 -13.81
CA MET A 1 24.32 -27.53 -13.97
C MET A 1 22.95 -27.37 -14.64
N GLY A 2 21.91 -27.12 -13.85
CA GLY A 2 20.55 -26.95 -14.35
C GLY A 2 20.31 -25.49 -14.70
N SER A 3 20.43 -25.14 -15.98
CA SER A 3 20.02 -23.83 -16.50
C SER A 3 18.49 -23.81 -16.58
N GLY A 4 17.85 -23.43 -15.47
CA GLY A 4 16.41 -23.21 -15.41
C GLY A 4 16.09 -21.87 -16.07
N THR A 5 15.61 -21.90 -17.31
CA THR A 5 14.96 -20.75 -17.93
C THR A 5 13.68 -20.47 -17.15
N VAL A 6 13.70 -19.47 -16.28
CA VAL A 6 12.48 -18.91 -15.69
C VAL A 6 11.64 -18.37 -16.84
N SER A 7 10.47 -18.96 -17.06
CA SER A 7 9.55 -18.52 -18.10
C SER A 7 9.18 -17.05 -17.85
N ILE A 8 9.36 -16.20 -18.87
CA ILE A 8 9.07 -14.76 -18.88
C ILE A 8 7.66 -14.38 -18.33
N PRO A 9 6.60 -15.21 -18.41
CA PRO A 9 5.31 -14.94 -17.76
C PRO A 9 5.36 -14.83 -16.22
N LEU A 10 6.33 -15.49 -15.56
CA LEU A 10 6.42 -15.57 -14.09
C LEU A 10 6.96 -14.27 -13.46
N LEU A 11 7.68 -13.44 -14.22
CA LEU A 11 8.23 -12.17 -13.75
C LEU A 11 7.19 -11.04 -13.74
N ASN A 12 6.09 -11.20 -14.47
CA ASN A 12 4.98 -10.26 -14.50
C ASN A 12 3.82 -10.62 -13.56
N ASP A 13 3.91 -11.77 -12.90
CA ASP A 13 2.93 -12.21 -11.90
C ASP A 13 2.98 -11.31 -10.65
N PRO A 14 1.82 -10.86 -10.12
CA PRO A 14 1.76 -10.03 -8.92
C PRO A 14 2.44 -10.65 -7.69
N CYS A 15 2.31 -11.97 -7.46
CA CYS A 15 2.92 -12.62 -6.31
C CYS A 15 4.45 -12.51 -6.34
N THR A 16 5.07 -12.80 -7.49
CA THR A 16 6.52 -12.64 -7.67
C THR A 16 6.94 -11.21 -7.36
N LYS A 17 6.23 -10.21 -7.88
CA LYS A 17 6.56 -8.78 -7.65
C LYS A 17 6.45 -8.38 -6.18
N ILE A 18 5.38 -8.78 -5.49
CA ILE A 18 5.19 -8.49 -4.06
C ILE A 18 6.33 -9.09 -3.25
N LYS A 19 6.65 -10.37 -3.50
CA LYS A 19 7.74 -11.07 -2.83
C LYS A 19 9.09 -10.41 -3.10
N THR A 20 9.37 -10.02 -4.34
CA THR A 20 10.61 -9.32 -4.72
C THR A 20 10.74 -7.98 -4.01
N ILE A 21 9.68 -7.18 -3.95
CA ILE A 21 9.69 -5.89 -3.24
C ILE A 21 9.90 -6.11 -1.75
N TYR A 22 9.16 -7.02 -1.13
CA TYR A 22 9.29 -7.30 0.30
C TYR A 22 10.69 -7.84 0.65
N ASN A 23 11.25 -8.74 -0.18
CA ASN A 23 12.56 -9.35 0.06
C ASN A 23 13.75 -8.43 -0.23
N ASN A 24 13.53 -7.24 -0.80
CA ASN A 24 14.58 -6.22 -0.86
C ASN A 24 15.01 -5.86 0.57
N THR A 25 16.30 -6.02 0.88
CA THR A 25 16.84 -5.82 2.24
C THR A 25 16.50 -4.45 2.84
N ALA A 26 16.53 -3.39 2.04
CA ALA A 26 16.19 -2.05 2.50
C ALA A 26 14.69 -1.93 2.78
N VAL A 27 13.82 -2.51 1.95
CA VAL A 27 12.37 -2.52 2.19
C VAL A 27 12.01 -3.35 3.42
N LYS A 28 12.53 -4.59 3.50
CA LYS A 28 12.31 -5.50 4.62
C LYS A 28 12.70 -4.88 5.95
N SER A 29 13.90 -4.31 6.03
CA SER A 29 14.38 -3.68 7.26
C SER A 29 13.50 -2.51 7.72
N ARG A 30 12.85 -1.78 6.80
CA ARG A 30 11.88 -0.74 7.16
C ARG A 30 10.56 -1.33 7.64
N TYR A 31 10.03 -2.38 7.03
CA TYR A 31 8.86 -3.06 7.62
C TYR A 31 9.15 -3.62 9.01
N ASP A 32 10.34 -4.19 9.24
CA ASP A 32 10.70 -4.71 10.56
C ASP A 32 10.83 -3.60 11.63
N LEU A 33 11.21 -2.37 11.23
CA LEU A 33 11.11 -1.20 12.10
C LEU A 33 9.66 -0.76 12.31
N LEU A 34 8.85 -0.64 11.25
CA LEU A 34 7.46 -0.17 11.33
C LEU A 34 6.58 -1.04 12.25
N LYS A 35 6.86 -2.34 12.37
CA LYS A 35 6.20 -3.23 13.36
C LYS A 35 6.29 -2.72 14.80
N GLN A 36 7.29 -1.91 15.12
CA GLN A 36 7.52 -1.37 16.47
C GLN A 36 6.78 -0.05 16.70
N HIS A 37 6.14 0.52 15.67
CA HIS A 37 5.57 1.88 15.67
C HIS A 37 4.05 1.90 15.42
N THR A 38 3.35 0.77 15.49
CA THR A 38 1.87 0.74 15.32
C THR A 38 1.12 1.31 16.52
N SER A 39 1.76 1.37 17.69
CA SER A 39 1.18 1.91 18.92
C SER A 39 1.68 3.31 19.26
N ASP A 40 2.43 3.95 18.35
CA ASP A 40 2.93 5.32 18.51
C ASP A 40 1.79 6.35 18.44
N ALA A 41 2.08 7.58 18.86
CA ALA A 41 1.11 8.67 18.82
C ALA A 41 0.83 9.19 17.40
N ASN A 42 1.78 9.01 16.47
CA ASN A 42 1.67 9.44 15.08
C ASN A 42 2.12 8.30 14.17
N GLU A 43 1.54 8.23 12.98
CA GLU A 43 2.00 7.32 11.94
C GLU A 43 3.48 7.58 11.61
N THR A 44 4.19 6.51 11.26
CA THR A 44 5.60 6.55 10.84
C THR A 44 5.71 5.83 9.51
N GLY A 45 6.67 6.23 8.67
CA GLY A 45 6.91 5.50 7.43
C GLY A 45 8.21 5.84 6.74
N TYR A 46 8.41 5.22 5.59
CA TYR A 46 9.57 5.42 4.73
C TYR A 46 9.19 5.52 3.25
N GLY A 47 9.85 6.42 2.52
CA GLY A 47 9.89 6.44 1.06
C GLY A 47 11.09 5.65 0.53
N PHE A 48 10.93 5.05 -0.64
CA PHE A 48 11.94 4.21 -1.30
C PHE A 48 12.29 4.77 -2.68
N ARG A 49 13.59 4.93 -2.94
CA ARG A 49 14.09 5.37 -4.24
C ARG A 49 15.34 4.61 -4.66
N THR A 50 15.53 4.49 -5.97
CA THR A 50 16.74 3.91 -6.54
C THR A 50 17.84 4.96 -6.63
N VAL A 51 19.05 4.62 -6.18
CA VAL A 51 20.27 5.45 -6.27
C VAL A 51 21.43 4.62 -6.79
N SER A 52 22.48 5.27 -7.32
CA SER A 52 23.72 4.55 -7.68
C SER A 52 24.45 4.06 -6.43
N ASP A 53 25.04 2.87 -6.51
CA ASP A 53 25.91 2.33 -5.45
C ASP A 53 27.38 2.78 -5.57
N GLY A 54 27.71 3.62 -6.54
CA GLY A 54 29.08 4.10 -6.81
C GLY A 54 29.95 3.13 -7.62
N ASN A 55 29.50 1.89 -7.85
CA ASN A 55 30.21 0.82 -8.56
C ASN A 55 29.54 0.45 -9.90
N GLY A 56 28.74 1.36 -10.46
CA GLY A 56 27.97 1.12 -11.69
C GLY A 56 26.69 0.31 -11.49
N GLY A 57 26.38 -0.08 -10.25
CA GLY A 57 25.11 -0.69 -9.89
C GLY A 57 24.11 0.31 -9.29
N THR A 58 23.00 -0.23 -8.81
CA THR A 58 21.96 0.54 -8.13
C THR A 58 21.58 -0.12 -6.82
N THR A 59 21.16 0.71 -5.86
CA THR A 59 20.68 0.27 -4.55
C THR A 59 19.45 1.07 -4.14
N THR A 60 18.77 0.61 -3.10
CA THR A 60 17.60 1.27 -2.53
C THR A 60 18.04 2.20 -1.41
N GLN A 61 17.73 3.49 -1.56
CA GLN A 61 17.78 4.45 -0.47
C GLN A 61 16.40 4.61 0.16
N THR A 62 16.38 4.70 1.49
CA THR A 62 15.17 4.93 2.29
C THR A 62 15.20 6.32 2.91
N THR A 63 14.09 7.03 2.91
CA THR A 63 13.95 8.34 3.57
C THR A 63 12.75 8.29 4.51
N PRO A 64 12.88 8.69 5.79
CA PRO A 64 11.74 8.79 6.69
C PRO A 64 10.65 9.69 6.11
N LEU A 65 9.40 9.33 6.34
CA LEU A 65 8.25 10.18 6.00
C LEU A 65 8.05 11.23 7.08
N ASN A 66 7.45 12.37 6.70
CA ASN A 66 7.21 13.46 7.63
C ASN A 66 5.76 13.37 8.14
N PRO A 67 5.53 12.93 9.39
CA PRO A 67 4.20 12.97 9.99
C PRO A 67 3.75 14.42 10.18
N ASP A 68 2.44 14.64 10.07
CA ASP A 68 1.82 15.91 10.36
C ASP A 68 1.77 16.13 11.88
N ASN A 69 2.16 17.32 12.31
CA ASN A 69 2.24 17.67 13.73
C ASN A 69 0.87 17.94 14.38
N VAL A 70 -0.21 18.02 13.58
CA VAL A 70 -1.58 18.29 14.03
C VAL A 70 -2.49 17.09 13.81
N ASN A 71 -2.29 16.33 12.73
CA ASN A 71 -3.08 15.15 12.42
C ASN A 71 -2.22 13.87 12.45
N PRO A 72 -2.38 13.00 13.48
CA PRO A 72 -1.53 11.82 13.66
C PRO A 72 -1.65 10.79 12.53
N ASP A 73 -2.76 10.82 11.76
CA ASP A 73 -3.05 9.91 10.65
C ASP A 73 -2.66 10.51 9.28
N LYS A 74 -1.87 11.59 9.27
CA LYS A 74 -1.45 12.25 8.04
C LYS A 74 0.06 12.25 7.96
N MET A 75 0.55 11.81 6.81
CA MET A 75 1.97 11.90 6.48
C MET A 75 2.19 12.49 5.09
N SER A 76 3.40 12.99 4.87
CA SER A 76 3.86 13.45 3.56
C SER A 76 5.08 12.68 3.10
N VAL A 77 5.12 12.39 1.80
CA VAL A 77 6.20 11.65 1.15
C VAL A 77 6.89 12.54 0.13
N ALA A 78 8.20 12.68 0.25
CA ALA A 78 9.00 13.30 -0.80
C ALA A 78 9.11 12.34 -2.01
N ILE A 79 8.65 12.79 -3.17
CA ILE A 79 8.68 12.03 -4.41
C ILE A 79 9.79 12.62 -5.30
N PHE A 80 10.77 11.78 -5.63
CA PHE A 80 11.88 12.09 -6.51
C PHE A 80 11.72 11.34 -7.85
N PRO A 81 12.43 11.75 -8.92
CA PRO A 81 12.40 11.03 -10.21
C PRO A 81 12.69 9.53 -10.13
N THR A 82 13.44 9.09 -9.11
CA THR A 82 13.79 7.67 -8.88
C THR A 82 13.00 7.00 -7.76
N SER A 83 11.99 7.68 -7.20
CA SER A 83 11.11 7.11 -6.19
C SER A 83 10.24 6.01 -6.80
N TYR A 84 10.17 4.87 -6.12
CA TYR A 84 9.41 3.69 -6.57
C TYR A 84 8.45 3.13 -5.52
N GLY A 85 8.46 3.64 -4.29
CA GLY A 85 7.37 3.32 -3.37
C GLY A 85 7.46 4.04 -2.03
N TYR A 86 6.49 3.71 -1.18
CA TYR A 86 6.44 4.16 0.21
C TYR A 86 5.79 3.07 1.08
N ALA A 87 6.04 3.11 2.38
CA ALA A 87 5.35 2.28 3.36
C ALA A 87 5.18 3.03 4.67
N HIS A 88 4.07 2.83 5.37
CA HIS A 88 3.80 3.47 6.65
C HIS A 88 2.98 2.62 7.61
N THR A 89 2.93 3.00 8.89
CA THR A 89 2.04 2.39 9.87
C THR A 89 0.65 2.99 9.81
N HIS A 90 -0.38 2.19 10.06
CA HIS A 90 -1.66 2.67 10.58
C HIS A 90 -1.71 2.36 12.08
N LEU A 91 -2.08 3.35 12.88
CA LEU A 91 -2.08 3.26 14.34
C LEU A 91 -3.15 2.29 14.87
N ASP A 92 -2.92 1.70 16.05
CA ASP A 92 -3.94 0.87 16.73
C ASP A 92 -5.20 1.67 17.07
N LYS A 93 -4.99 2.91 17.49
CA LYS A 93 -6.02 3.88 17.82
C LYS A 93 -5.65 5.24 17.25
N ALA A 94 -6.59 5.86 16.57
CA ALA A 94 -6.52 7.24 16.11
C ALA A 94 -7.48 8.09 16.96
N ASN A 95 -6.96 9.06 17.71
CA ASN A 95 -7.77 9.96 18.56
C ASN A 95 -8.71 9.21 19.53
N GLY A 96 -8.23 8.08 20.10
CA GLY A 96 -9.01 7.24 21.01
C GLY A 96 -10.06 6.33 20.35
N LYS A 97 -10.21 6.39 19.02
CA LYS A 97 -11.08 5.50 18.23
C LYS A 97 -10.26 4.45 17.51
N MET A 98 -10.86 3.31 17.20
CA MET A 98 -10.22 2.27 16.39
C MET A 98 -9.86 2.84 15.02
N SER A 99 -8.60 2.69 14.60
CA SER A 99 -8.18 3.12 13.27
C SER A 99 -8.66 2.14 12.21
N VAL A 100 -8.89 2.64 11.00
CA VAL A 100 -9.20 1.81 9.85
C VAL A 100 -7.88 1.27 9.29
N LYS A 101 -7.64 -0.04 9.43
CA LYS A 101 -6.38 -0.71 9.09
C LYS A 101 -6.33 -1.14 7.61
N ILE A 102 -6.66 -0.22 6.70
CA ILE A 102 -6.50 -0.33 5.24
C ILE A 102 -6.27 1.06 4.64
N PHE A 103 -5.68 1.13 3.45
CA PHE A 103 -5.37 2.39 2.75
C PHE A 103 -6.56 3.35 2.69
N SER A 104 -6.33 4.57 3.18
CA SER A 104 -7.24 5.70 3.10
C SER A 104 -7.20 6.37 1.71
N PRO A 105 -8.10 7.33 1.43
CA PRO A 105 -8.04 8.11 0.19
C PRO A 105 -6.75 8.91 0.04
N ALA A 106 -6.13 9.34 1.16
CA ALA A 106 -4.86 10.05 1.13
C ALA A 106 -3.71 9.12 0.70
N ASP A 107 -3.74 7.86 1.13
CA ASP A 107 -2.76 6.86 0.74
C ASP A 107 -2.91 6.52 -0.75
N ILE A 108 -4.13 6.25 -1.20
CA ILE A 108 -4.40 5.97 -2.63
C ILE A 108 -3.97 7.16 -3.50
N ASN A 109 -4.22 8.39 -3.07
CA ASN A 109 -3.77 9.59 -3.79
C ASN A 109 -2.24 9.68 -3.84
N THR A 110 -1.55 9.35 -2.75
CA THR A 110 -0.09 9.28 -2.71
C THR A 110 0.43 8.22 -3.69
N PHE A 111 -0.19 7.04 -3.73
CA PHE A 111 0.15 6.00 -4.70
C PHE A 111 -0.04 6.46 -6.16
N ILE A 112 -1.13 7.18 -6.46
CA ILE A 112 -1.35 7.80 -7.79
C ILE A 112 -0.23 8.80 -8.12
N ALA A 113 0.22 9.61 -7.16
CA ALA A 113 1.33 10.54 -7.37
C ALA A 113 2.65 9.81 -7.71
N PHE A 114 2.92 8.68 -7.06
CA PHE A 114 4.06 7.83 -7.42
C PHE A 114 3.93 7.25 -8.84
N LEU A 115 2.74 6.79 -9.24
CA LEU A 115 2.50 6.28 -10.60
C LEU A 115 2.70 7.37 -11.67
N LYS A 116 2.20 8.59 -11.41
CA LYS A 116 2.41 9.74 -12.29
C LYS A 116 3.88 10.12 -12.39
N ASN A 117 4.59 10.18 -11.26
CA ASN A 117 6.02 10.44 -11.25
C ASN A 117 6.80 9.39 -12.04
N ALA A 118 6.49 8.10 -11.86
CA ALA A 118 7.10 7.01 -12.61
C ALA A 118 6.84 7.14 -14.12
N LYS A 119 5.60 7.43 -14.52
CA LYS A 119 5.24 7.68 -15.92
C LYS A 119 6.03 8.84 -16.52
N THR A 120 6.08 9.98 -15.83
CA THR A 120 6.80 11.18 -16.26
C THR A 120 8.31 10.93 -16.44
N ASN A 121 8.89 10.05 -15.61
CA ASN A 121 10.32 9.73 -15.63
C ASN A 121 10.66 8.43 -16.37
N GLY A 122 9.72 7.87 -17.15
CA GLY A 122 9.94 6.66 -17.94
C GLY A 122 10.26 5.41 -17.11
N LYS A 123 9.77 5.33 -15.86
CA LYS A 123 9.97 4.19 -14.97
C LYS A 123 8.87 3.14 -15.13
N PRO A 124 9.18 1.84 -15.00
CA PRO A 124 8.16 0.80 -15.06
C PRO A 124 7.10 0.96 -13.96
N LEU A 125 5.84 1.12 -14.35
CA LEU A 125 4.75 1.31 -13.38
C LEU A 125 4.50 0.08 -12.50
N GLY A 126 4.83 -1.11 -13.01
CA GLY A 126 4.73 -2.37 -12.27
C GLY A 126 5.74 -2.53 -11.13
N GLU A 127 6.73 -1.64 -11.04
CA GLU A 127 7.68 -1.59 -9.90
C GLU A 127 7.18 -0.67 -8.78
N ILE A 128 6.11 0.09 -9.02
CA ILE A 128 5.58 1.05 -8.07
C ILE A 128 4.72 0.36 -7.04
N PHE A 129 4.98 0.63 -5.76
CA PHE A 129 4.17 0.10 -4.66
C PHE A 129 3.84 1.14 -3.60
N GLY A 130 2.68 0.94 -2.97
CA GLY A 130 2.31 1.58 -1.70
C GLY A 130 2.13 0.50 -0.66
N GLY A 131 2.82 0.62 0.47
CA GLY A 131 2.75 -0.31 1.59
C GLY A 131 2.06 0.32 2.80
N MET A 132 1.35 -0.48 3.57
CA MET A 132 0.84 -0.07 4.88
C MET A 132 0.95 -1.26 5.83
N LEU A 133 1.40 -1.00 7.04
CA LEU A 133 1.51 -1.97 8.12
C LEU A 133 0.56 -1.60 9.25
N ALA A 134 -0.23 -2.57 9.73
CA ALA A 134 -1.06 -2.39 10.91
C ALA A 134 -0.92 -3.61 11.83
N SER A 135 -1.11 -3.40 13.12
CA SER A 135 -1.23 -4.52 14.06
C SER A 135 -2.48 -5.34 13.74
N ASP A 136 -2.45 -6.60 14.13
CA ASP A 136 -3.54 -7.53 13.92
C ASP A 136 -3.66 -8.51 15.08
N PRO A 137 -4.86 -8.73 15.66
CA PRO A 137 -5.02 -9.65 16.77
C PRO A 137 -4.75 -11.11 16.37
N ASP A 138 -4.98 -11.48 15.11
CA ASP A 138 -4.87 -12.87 14.64
C ASP A 138 -3.47 -13.19 14.11
N THR A 139 -2.81 -12.22 13.47
CA THR A 139 -1.51 -12.41 12.80
C THR A 139 -0.35 -11.62 13.41
N ASN A 140 -0.58 -10.92 14.53
CA ASN A 140 0.25 -9.86 15.12
C ASN A 140 0.34 -8.59 14.28
N TYR A 141 0.57 -8.74 12.97
CA TYR A 141 0.62 -7.63 12.02
C TYR A 141 0.31 -8.11 10.61
N ASN A 142 -0.37 -7.22 9.88
CA ASN A 142 -0.64 -7.38 8.46
C ASN A 142 0.01 -6.23 7.70
N ILE A 143 0.65 -6.58 6.59
CA ILE A 143 1.09 -5.61 5.60
C ILE A 143 0.13 -5.69 4.42
N TYR A 144 -0.52 -4.59 4.11
CA TYR A 144 -1.20 -4.41 2.84
C TYR A 144 -0.25 -3.73 1.86
N GLN A 145 -0.20 -4.24 0.63
CA GLN A 145 0.60 -3.64 -0.43
C GLN A 145 -0.24 -3.47 -1.68
N MET A 146 -0.23 -2.26 -2.24
CA MET A 146 -0.77 -1.94 -3.56
C MET A 146 0.33 -2.07 -4.60
N GLN A 147 -0.04 -2.62 -5.76
CA GLN A 147 0.74 -2.59 -6.99
C GLN A 147 -0.15 -2.18 -8.16
N TYR A 148 0.47 -1.73 -9.24
CA TYR A 148 -0.26 -1.31 -10.44
C TYR A 148 0.12 -2.18 -11.64
N THR A 149 -0.90 -2.66 -12.35
CA THR A 149 -0.76 -3.54 -13.52
C THR A 149 -1.16 -2.87 -14.82
N GLY A 150 -1.60 -1.60 -14.77
CA GLY A 150 -2.02 -0.84 -15.94
C GLY A 150 -0.87 -0.17 -16.70
N THR A 151 -1.23 0.57 -17.75
CA THR A 151 -0.28 1.29 -18.61
C THR A 151 -0.07 2.75 -18.19
N GLY A 152 -0.87 3.24 -17.24
CA GLY A 152 -0.83 4.61 -16.77
C GLY A 152 -1.64 5.60 -17.62
N ASN A 153 -2.29 5.15 -18.70
CA ASN A 153 -3.10 6.02 -19.57
C ASN A 153 -4.47 6.36 -18.97
N ASP A 154 -4.92 5.54 -18.02
CA ASP A 154 -6.18 5.69 -17.31
C ASP A 154 -5.98 6.20 -15.87
N LEU A 155 -4.80 6.73 -15.53
CA LEU A 155 -4.60 7.35 -14.22
C LEU A 155 -5.54 8.56 -14.08
N PRO A 156 -6.22 8.71 -12.94
CA PRO A 156 -7.10 9.84 -12.71
C PRO A 156 -6.32 11.16 -12.70
N ALA A 157 -7.03 12.26 -12.98
CA ALA A 157 -6.49 13.61 -12.82
C ALA A 157 -6.06 13.87 -11.36
N ASP A 158 -5.30 14.95 -11.14
CA ASP A 158 -4.97 15.36 -9.77
C ASP A 158 -6.25 15.78 -9.04
N PHE A 159 -6.39 15.33 -7.79
CA PHE A 159 -7.50 15.71 -6.95
C PHE A 159 -7.22 17.06 -6.29
N THR A 160 -8.19 17.97 -6.34
CA THR A 160 -8.12 19.20 -5.54
C THR A 160 -8.22 18.88 -4.05
N LYS A 161 -7.87 19.85 -3.21
CA LYS A 161 -8.02 19.72 -1.75
C LYS A 161 -9.47 19.40 -1.37
N GLU A 162 -10.42 20.10 -1.96
CA GLU A 162 -11.86 19.94 -1.71
C GLU A 162 -12.35 18.54 -2.11
N GLN A 163 -11.85 18.02 -3.23
CA GLN A 163 -12.16 16.65 -3.67
C GLN A 163 -11.59 15.61 -2.70
N LEU A 164 -10.36 15.77 -2.22
CA LEU A 164 -9.77 14.87 -1.23
C LEU A 164 -10.48 14.96 0.12
N ASP A 165 -10.90 16.15 0.56
CA ASP A 165 -11.65 16.32 1.80
C ASP A 165 -13.04 15.67 1.71
N ALA A 166 -13.72 15.77 0.56
CA ALA A 166 -14.95 15.04 0.30
C ALA A 166 -14.74 13.52 0.34
N LEU A 167 -13.71 13.01 -0.34
CA LEU A 167 -13.36 11.58 -0.32
C LEU A 167 -13.07 11.07 1.10
N ARG A 168 -12.36 11.85 1.92
CA ARG A 168 -12.09 11.51 3.33
C ARG A 168 -13.37 11.46 4.15
N LYS A 169 -14.29 12.40 3.95
CA LYS A 169 -15.60 12.41 4.63
C LYS A 169 -16.40 11.16 4.26
N ASP A 170 -16.43 10.83 2.98
CA ASP A 170 -17.11 9.64 2.47
C ASP A 170 -16.48 8.36 3.01
N TYR A 171 -15.16 8.34 3.19
CA TYR A 171 -14.43 7.18 3.70
C TYR A 171 -14.83 6.88 5.14
N ARG A 172 -14.88 7.91 5.96
CA ARG A 172 -15.34 7.82 7.35
C ARG A 172 -16.80 7.40 7.43
N ALA A 173 -17.66 7.95 6.55
CA ALA A 173 -19.07 7.59 6.52
C ALA A 173 -19.28 6.10 6.16
N MET A 174 -18.59 5.60 5.11
CA MET A 174 -18.66 4.19 4.72
C MET A 174 -18.06 3.26 5.77
N ALA A 175 -16.93 3.62 6.38
CA ALA A 175 -16.36 2.84 7.47
C ALA A 175 -17.33 2.76 8.67
N GLN A 176 -17.98 3.87 9.02
CA GLN A 176 -18.97 3.91 10.10
C GLN A 176 -20.24 3.11 9.77
N GLU A 177 -20.70 3.15 8.53
CA GLU A 177 -21.84 2.33 8.07
C GLU A 177 -21.54 0.84 8.23
N ILE A 178 -20.35 0.40 7.82
CA ILE A 178 -19.95 -1.00 7.98
C ILE A 178 -19.83 -1.37 9.46
N LEU A 179 -19.22 -0.51 10.29
CA LEU A 179 -19.13 -0.71 11.74
C LEU A 179 -20.49 -0.87 12.40
N ASN A 180 -21.47 -0.03 12.04
CA ASN A 180 -22.81 -0.08 12.60
C ASN A 180 -23.55 -1.37 12.24
N ASN A 181 -23.15 -2.04 11.16
CA ASN A 181 -23.73 -3.30 10.71
C ASN A 181 -22.98 -4.54 11.26
N ASN A 182 -21.79 -4.38 11.86
CA ASN A 182 -20.88 -5.48 12.24
C ASN A 182 -20.34 -5.37 13.68
N ASP A 183 -21.22 -5.30 14.70
CA ASP A 183 -20.88 -5.32 16.14
C ASP A 183 -19.74 -4.36 16.58
N GLY A 184 -19.50 -3.28 15.81
CA GLY A 184 -18.50 -2.27 16.12
C GLY A 184 -17.04 -2.64 15.82
N VAL A 185 -16.77 -3.70 15.02
CA VAL A 185 -15.41 -4.06 14.57
C VAL A 185 -15.37 -4.22 13.05
N LEU A 186 -14.37 -3.62 12.40
CA LEU A 186 -14.13 -3.84 10.97
C LEU A 186 -13.33 -5.13 10.77
N SER A 187 -13.94 -6.12 10.13
CA SER A 187 -13.22 -7.32 9.71
C SER A 187 -12.23 -7.02 8.56
N HIS A 188 -11.32 -7.94 8.26
CA HIS A 188 -10.47 -7.83 7.07
C HIS A 188 -11.25 -7.68 5.77
N SER A 189 -12.33 -8.46 5.62
CA SER A 189 -13.18 -8.43 4.43
C SER A 189 -13.88 -7.08 4.28
N ASP A 190 -14.34 -6.51 5.39
CA ASP A 190 -14.95 -5.17 5.42
C ASP A 190 -13.97 -4.09 4.98
N MET A 191 -12.74 -4.14 5.49
CA MET A 191 -11.69 -3.20 5.14
C MET A 191 -11.28 -3.34 3.67
N GLN A 192 -11.12 -4.56 3.16
CA GLN A 192 -10.82 -4.81 1.74
C GLN A 192 -11.95 -4.30 0.83
N ARG A 193 -13.21 -4.50 1.22
CA ARG A 193 -14.38 -3.97 0.49
C ARG A 193 -14.41 -2.45 0.51
N LEU A 194 -14.11 -1.83 1.65
CA LEU A 194 -13.99 -0.37 1.77
C LEU A 194 -12.93 0.16 0.80
N PHE A 195 -11.74 -0.45 0.79
CA PHE A 195 -10.67 -0.09 -0.14
C PHE A 195 -11.12 -0.17 -1.61
N PHE A 196 -11.77 -1.26 -2.01
CA PHE A 196 -12.25 -1.43 -3.38
C PHE A 196 -13.30 -0.39 -3.78
N LYS A 197 -14.25 -0.08 -2.90
CA LYS A 197 -15.22 1.01 -3.11
C LYS A 197 -14.50 2.34 -3.36
N PHE A 198 -13.40 2.60 -2.65
CA PHE A 198 -12.62 3.82 -2.83
C PHE A 198 -11.80 3.86 -4.10
N LEU A 199 -11.21 2.74 -4.53
CA LEU A 199 -10.59 2.65 -5.86
C LEU A 199 -11.58 3.02 -6.96
N LYS A 200 -12.80 2.47 -6.93
CA LYS A 200 -13.88 2.81 -7.87
C LYS A 200 -14.23 4.30 -7.82
N LYS A 201 -14.42 4.86 -6.62
CA LYS A 201 -14.79 6.27 -6.43
C LYS A 201 -13.70 7.25 -6.88
N MET A 202 -12.43 6.87 -6.73
CA MET A 202 -11.28 7.62 -7.21
C MET A 202 -10.95 7.34 -8.69
N ASN A 203 -11.76 6.51 -9.37
CA ASN A 203 -11.54 6.07 -10.75
C ASN A 203 -10.12 5.52 -10.99
N LEU A 204 -9.54 4.85 -9.99
CA LEU A 204 -8.25 4.17 -10.11
C LEU A 204 -8.48 2.70 -10.41
N LYS A 205 -8.01 2.24 -11.56
CA LYS A 205 -8.13 0.86 -12.06
C LYS A 205 -6.78 0.16 -12.02
N ASN A 206 -6.77 -1.14 -12.31
CA ASN A 206 -5.56 -1.94 -12.46
C ASN A 206 -4.66 -1.92 -11.22
N VAL A 207 -5.27 -1.87 -10.04
CA VAL A 207 -4.57 -1.99 -8.76
C VAL A 207 -4.73 -3.42 -8.25
N VAL A 208 -3.63 -4.04 -7.91
CA VAL A 208 -3.61 -5.31 -7.16
C VAL A 208 -3.34 -4.99 -5.71
N LEU A 209 -4.22 -5.46 -4.84
CA LEU A 209 -4.01 -5.43 -3.39
C LEU A 209 -3.51 -6.81 -2.94
N SER A 210 -2.48 -6.82 -2.11
CA SER A 210 -2.04 -8.01 -1.41
C SER A 210 -1.99 -7.81 0.09
N LYS A 211 -2.15 -8.91 0.82
CA LYS A 211 -1.99 -9.01 2.27
C LYS A 211 -0.81 -9.94 2.56
N ILE A 212 0.12 -9.50 3.39
CA ILE A 212 1.24 -10.31 3.90
C ILE A 212 1.03 -10.49 5.40
N GLU A 213 0.77 -11.73 5.81
CA GLU A 213 0.44 -12.09 7.19
C GLU A 213 1.70 -12.52 7.95
N ASN A 214 2.33 -11.58 8.67
CA ASN A 214 3.57 -11.77 9.45
C ASN A 214 4.84 -12.16 8.65
N ASP A 215 4.71 -13.01 7.63
CA ASP A 215 5.75 -13.60 6.80
C ASP A 215 5.40 -13.49 5.32
N VAL A 216 6.38 -13.19 4.47
CA VAL A 216 6.24 -13.08 3.01
C VAL A 216 5.75 -14.36 2.33
N ASN A 217 5.99 -15.52 2.94
CA ASN A 217 5.50 -16.82 2.46
C ASN A 217 4.00 -17.01 2.72
N LYS A 218 3.38 -16.14 3.54
CA LYS A 218 1.94 -16.04 3.79
C LYS A 218 1.34 -14.84 3.04
N THR A 219 1.85 -14.55 1.85
CA THR A 219 1.29 -13.53 0.98
C THR A 219 0.01 -14.05 0.32
N LYS A 220 -1.02 -13.22 0.29
CA LYS A 220 -2.28 -13.45 -0.40
C LYS A 220 -2.59 -12.28 -1.34
N ILE A 221 -3.09 -12.60 -2.54
CA ILE A 221 -3.70 -11.63 -3.45
C ILE A 221 -5.17 -11.47 -3.06
N ILE A 222 -5.65 -10.22 -3.03
CA ILE A 222 -7.06 -9.91 -2.77
C ILE A 222 -7.75 -9.67 -4.11
N ASN A 223 -8.62 -10.59 -4.49
CA ASN A 223 -9.45 -10.48 -5.68
C ASN A 223 -10.83 -9.95 -5.29
N PHE A 224 -11.44 -9.15 -6.16
CA PHE A 224 -12.78 -8.61 -5.94
C PHE A 224 -13.73 -9.09 -7.04
N ASP A 225 -14.92 -9.53 -6.64
CA ASP A 225 -16.00 -9.78 -7.60
C ASP A 225 -16.63 -8.46 -8.10
N THR A 226 -17.69 -8.56 -8.92
CA THR A 226 -18.36 -7.39 -9.49
C THR A 226 -18.98 -6.48 -8.43
N ASP A 227 -19.44 -7.07 -7.33
CA ASP A 227 -20.10 -6.41 -6.20
C ASP A 227 -19.07 -5.85 -5.19
N GLY A 228 -17.80 -6.22 -5.35
CA GLY A 228 -16.71 -5.81 -4.49
C GLY A 228 -16.52 -6.66 -3.24
N ASN A 229 -17.07 -7.87 -3.23
CA ASN A 229 -16.75 -8.82 -2.18
C ASN A 229 -15.32 -9.35 -2.40
N PRO A 230 -14.46 -9.30 -1.37
CA PRO A 230 -13.10 -9.78 -1.49
C PRO A 230 -13.02 -11.30 -1.34
N THR A 231 -12.07 -11.89 -2.06
CA THR A 231 -11.59 -13.26 -1.86
C THR A 231 -10.07 -13.22 -1.75
N GLU A 232 -9.51 -13.97 -0.81
CA GLU A 232 -8.05 -14.04 -0.64
C GLU A 232 -7.52 -15.32 -1.31
N GLN A 233 -6.56 -15.15 -2.22
CA GLN A 233 -5.87 -16.24 -2.90
C GLN A 233 -4.41 -16.28 -2.45
N SER A 234 -3.98 -17.39 -1.85
CA SER A 234 -2.58 -17.57 -1.44
C SER A 234 -1.64 -17.55 -2.64
N CYS A 235 -0.52 -16.83 -2.50
CA CYS A 235 0.56 -16.88 -3.45
C CYS A 235 1.28 -18.24 -3.38
N PRO A 236 1.72 -18.82 -4.52
CA PRO A 236 2.57 -20.01 -4.52
C PRO A 236 3.82 -19.77 -3.67
N GLN A 237 4.27 -20.79 -2.96
CA GLN A 237 5.47 -20.72 -2.11
C GLN A 237 6.74 -20.60 -2.96
#